data_AF-X1SH53-F1
#
_entry.id   AF-X1SH53-F1
#
_cell.length_a   1.000
_cell.length_b   1.000
_cell.length_c   1.000
_cell.angle_alpha   90.00
_cell.angle_beta   90.00
_cell.angle_gamma   90.00
#
_symmetry.space_group_name_H-M   'P 1'
#
loop_
_entity.id
_entity.type
_entity.pdbx_description
1 polymer ?
#
loop_
_entity_poly.entity_id
_entity_poly.type
_entity_poly.pdbx_seq_one_letter_code
_entity_poly.pdbx_strand_id
1 'polypeptide(L)'
;HQLGEQLIELETEIYSDVGHQFNINSPKQLGSVLFEELKLPTGRKGKSRYSTEASVLEGLRGAHPVIELVLDYRQLTKLKSTYIDALPGLVNPKTGRVHTSFNQTRTATGRLSSSEPNLQNIPVRGELGRQVRQAFIAPHGSRLLAGDYSQIDLRALAHLSQDPGLLNAFQQDEDIHAITAAQLSGVDTSKITPDMRRLAKTVNFGVIYGMSDYGLEQATELSRGEAARFITAYFEKYPGVKHYLESTKEQARKTGYVQTILGRRRFIP
;
A
#
# COMPACT_ATOMS: atom_id res chain seq x y z
N HIS A 1 -11.74 23.36 11.95
CA HIS A 1 -11.66 23.49 13.42
C HIS A 1 -11.39 22.14 14.06
N GLN A 2 -12.30 21.17 13.96
CA GLN A 2 -12.18 19.83 14.57
C GLN A 2 -10.85 19.08 14.31
N LEU A 3 -10.37 19.01 13.06
CA LEU A 3 -9.11 18.31 12.75
C LEU A 3 -7.88 19.00 13.34
N GLY A 4 -7.92 20.33 13.47
CA GLY A 4 -6.83 21.10 14.08
C GLY A 4 -6.75 20.85 15.58
N GLU A 5 -7.90 20.77 16.24
CA GLU A 5 -8.01 20.45 17.67
C GLU A 5 -7.48 19.03 17.95
N GLN A 6 -7.91 18.03 17.17
CA GLN A 6 -7.40 16.65 17.29
C GLN A 6 -5.88 16.54 17.10
N LEU A 7 -5.31 17.33 16.18
CA LEU A 7 -3.86 17.36 15.99
C LEU A 7 -3.13 17.94 17.20
N ILE A 8 -3.68 18.97 17.83
CA ILE A 8 -3.12 19.58 19.04
C ILE A 8 -3.20 18.61 20.23
N GLU A 9 -4.32 17.89 20.36
CA GLU A 9 -4.50 16.86 21.38
C GLU A 9 -3.45 15.74 21.23
N LEU A 10 -3.35 15.14 20.05
CA LEU A 10 -2.35 14.09 19.76
C LEU A 10 -0.92 14.59 19.97
N GLU A 11 -0.62 15.81 19.54
CA GLU A 11 0.69 16.42 19.74
C GLU A 11 1.02 16.58 21.24
N THR A 12 0.04 17.02 22.03
CA THR A 12 0.18 17.16 23.48
C THR A 12 0.39 15.82 24.16
N GLU A 13 -0.37 14.79 23.77
CA GLU A 13 -0.21 13.42 24.29
C GLU A 13 1.17 12.85 23.95
N ILE A 14 1.65 13.02 22.70
CA ILE A 14 2.99 12.59 22.29
C ILE A 14 4.06 13.28 23.15
N TYR A 15 3.94 14.59 23.37
CA TYR A 15 4.90 15.33 24.21
C TYR A 15 4.84 14.91 25.67
N SER A 16 3.67 14.57 26.19
CA SER A 16 3.50 14.04 27.55
C SER A 16 4.16 12.67 27.71
N ASP A 17 3.98 11.79 26.73
CA ASP A 17 4.59 10.44 26.72
C ASP A 17 6.12 10.48 26.64
N VAL A 18 6.66 11.44 25.88
CA VAL A 18 8.11 11.59 25.68
C VAL A 18 8.77 12.43 26.78
N GLY A 19 8.03 13.38 27.38
CA GLY A 19 8.50 14.27 28.44
C GLY A 19 9.11 15.60 27.94
N HIS A 20 9.15 15.83 26.63
CA HIS A 20 9.55 17.13 26.05
C HIS A 20 8.97 17.33 24.65
N GLN A 21 9.05 18.57 24.16
CA GLN A 21 8.62 18.94 22.82
C GLN A 21 9.72 18.67 21.78
N PHE A 22 9.31 18.25 20.59
CA PHE A 22 10.18 18.07 19.43
C PHE A 22 9.33 18.11 18.15
N ASN A 23 9.96 18.25 16.98
CA ASN A 23 9.25 18.23 15.72
C ASN A 23 8.91 16.79 15.29
N ILE A 24 7.67 16.37 15.54
CA ILE A 24 7.12 15.04 15.19
C ILE A 24 7.20 14.76 13.68
N ASN A 25 7.08 15.82 12.86
CA ASN A 25 7.16 15.73 11.39
C ASN A 25 8.60 15.61 10.87
N SER A 26 9.62 15.82 11.72
CA SER A 26 11.03 15.65 11.36
C SER A 26 11.46 14.20 11.55
N PRO A 27 11.74 13.43 10.48
CA PRO A 27 12.16 12.03 10.62
C PRO A 27 13.44 11.87 11.45
N LYS A 28 14.30 12.90 11.46
CA LYS A 28 15.53 12.92 12.26
C LYS A 28 15.23 13.04 13.75
N GLN A 29 14.40 14.01 14.15
CA GLN A 29 14.08 14.22 15.57
C GLN A 29 13.25 13.07 16.11
N LEU A 30 12.19 12.66 15.38
CA LEU A 30 11.40 11.50 15.78
C LEU A 30 12.25 10.23 15.88
N GLY A 31 13.18 10.00 14.94
CA GLY A 31 14.07 8.84 15.02
C GLY A 31 14.97 8.86 16.26
N SER A 32 15.49 10.02 16.65
CA SER A 32 16.30 10.16 17.88
C SER A 32 15.47 9.86 19.12
N VAL A 33 14.28 10.45 19.23
CA VAL A 33 13.34 10.20 20.35
C VAL A 33 12.98 8.71 20.46
N LEU A 34 12.52 8.09 19.35
CA LEU A 34 12.06 6.70 19.40
C LEU A 34 13.17 5.70 19.69
N PHE A 35 14.36 5.89 19.12
CA PHE A 35 15.39 4.84 19.10
C PHE A 35 16.59 5.11 20.01
N GLU A 36 16.87 6.37 20.34
CA GLU A 36 17.98 6.73 21.23
C GLU A 36 17.48 6.98 22.66
N GLU A 37 16.39 7.74 22.79
CA GLU A 37 15.84 8.13 24.10
C GLU A 37 14.92 7.04 24.68
N LEU A 38 13.87 6.67 23.94
CA LEU A 38 12.93 5.61 24.34
C LEU A 38 13.50 4.19 24.13
N LYS A 39 14.64 4.08 23.44
CA LYS A 39 15.37 2.81 23.19
C LYS A 39 14.48 1.71 22.60
N LEU A 40 13.52 2.08 21.74
CA LEU A 40 12.66 1.10 21.09
C LEU A 40 13.46 0.20 20.15
N PRO A 41 13.00 -1.05 19.90
CA PRO A 41 13.66 -1.96 18.97
C PRO A 41 13.90 -1.29 17.63
N THR A 42 15.15 -1.26 17.16
CA THR A 42 15.46 -0.58 15.90
C THR A 42 15.16 -1.49 14.71
N GLY A 43 14.33 -1.02 13.78
CA GLY A 43 14.31 -1.53 12.40
C GLY A 43 15.61 -1.16 11.66
N ARG A 44 15.91 -1.86 10.55
CA ARG A 44 17.13 -1.70 9.73
C ARG A 44 17.67 -0.25 9.74
N LYS A 45 18.88 -0.04 10.27
CA LYS A 45 19.62 1.22 10.09
C LYS A 45 19.85 1.44 8.60
N GLY A 46 19.21 2.47 8.03
CA GLY A 46 19.59 2.98 6.72
C GLY A 46 20.97 3.62 6.79
N LYS A 47 21.61 3.83 5.62
CA LYS A 47 22.84 4.64 5.54
C LYS A 47 22.51 6.04 6.11
N SER A 48 23.01 6.32 7.32
CA SER A 48 22.95 7.61 8.07
C SER A 48 21.76 7.90 9.02
N ARG A 49 20.58 7.26 8.96
CA ARG A 49 19.44 7.61 9.85
C ARG A 49 18.55 6.41 10.18
N TYR A 50 17.87 6.47 11.34
CA TYR A 50 16.78 5.55 11.65
C TYR A 50 15.60 5.79 10.71
N SER A 51 15.02 4.71 10.18
CA SER A 51 13.79 4.81 9.41
C SER A 51 12.62 5.00 10.38
N THR A 52 11.80 6.02 10.11
CA THR A 52 10.50 6.19 10.78
C THR A 52 9.39 6.03 9.75
N GLU A 53 9.57 5.26 8.67
CA GLU A 53 8.49 5.00 7.72
C GLU A 53 7.31 4.31 8.39
N ALA A 54 6.10 4.49 7.85
CA ALA A 54 4.89 3.90 8.42
C ALA A 54 5.04 2.39 8.63
N SER A 55 5.59 1.64 7.65
CA SER A 55 5.85 0.20 7.79
C SER A 55 6.77 -0.16 8.97
N VAL A 56 7.76 0.68 9.27
CA VAL A 56 8.66 0.46 10.42
C VAL A 56 7.92 0.72 11.73
N LEU A 57 7.16 1.82 11.80
CA LEU A 57 6.38 2.15 12.99
C LEU A 57 5.25 1.15 13.25
N GLU A 58 4.61 0.65 12.21
CA GLU A 58 3.60 -0.42 12.30
C GLU A 58 4.17 -1.68 12.95
N GLY A 59 5.42 -2.05 12.62
CA GLY A 59 6.14 -3.16 13.28
C GLY A 59 6.52 -2.90 14.74
N LEU A 60 6.36 -1.66 15.23
CA LEU A 60 6.61 -1.27 16.62
C LEU A 60 5.31 -1.06 17.42
N ARG A 61 4.15 -1.31 16.83
CA ARG A 61 2.88 -1.27 17.57
C ARG A 61 2.94 -2.20 18.77
N GLY A 62 2.41 -1.74 19.90
CA GLY A 62 2.48 -2.45 21.18
C GLY A 62 3.83 -2.36 21.91
N ALA A 63 4.90 -1.87 21.28
CA ALA A 63 6.18 -1.67 21.96
C ALA A 63 6.16 -0.45 22.89
N HIS A 64 5.41 0.60 22.51
CA HIS A 64 5.22 1.81 23.32
C HIS A 64 3.94 2.57 22.89
N PRO A 65 3.17 3.17 23.82
CA PRO A 65 1.95 3.93 23.50
C PRO A 65 2.15 5.04 22.45
N VAL A 66 3.22 5.82 22.58
CA VAL A 66 3.64 6.86 21.59
C VAL A 66 3.62 6.42 20.12
N ILE A 67 3.83 5.14 19.79
CA ILE A 67 3.86 4.67 18.40
C ILE A 67 2.49 4.84 17.72
N GLU A 68 1.42 4.50 18.45
CA GLU A 68 0.05 4.66 17.98
C GLU A 68 -0.28 6.14 17.73
N LEU A 69 0.04 6.97 18.73
CA LEU A 69 -0.17 8.41 18.66
C LEU A 69 0.56 9.05 17.48
N VAL A 70 1.81 8.65 17.22
CA VAL A 70 2.61 9.16 16.10
C VAL A 70 2.05 8.73 14.75
N LEU A 71 1.57 7.48 14.63
CA LEU A 71 0.94 6.97 13.41
C LEU A 71 -0.34 7.77 13.09
N ASP A 72 -1.18 7.99 14.09
CA ASP A 72 -2.41 8.77 13.97
C ASP A 72 -2.10 10.24 13.64
N TYR A 73 -1.19 10.87 14.38
CA TYR A 73 -0.76 12.25 14.14
C TYR A 73 -0.28 12.46 12.71
N ARG A 74 0.54 11.54 12.17
CA ARG A 74 1.03 11.63 10.79
C ARG A 74 -0.05 11.41 9.76
N GLN A 75 -0.98 10.51 10.02
CA GLN A 75 -2.14 10.31 9.15
C GLN A 75 -2.98 11.59 9.07
N LEU A 76 -3.31 12.20 10.21
CA LEU A 76 -4.09 13.44 10.28
C LEU A 76 -3.33 14.62 9.66
N THR A 77 -2.04 14.77 9.96
CA THR A 77 -1.20 15.85 9.42
C THR A 77 -1.11 15.78 7.91
N LYS A 78 -0.90 14.57 7.35
CA LYS A 78 -0.91 14.37 5.90
C LYS A 78 -2.28 14.69 5.30
N LEU A 79 -3.35 14.24 5.95
CA LEU A 79 -4.72 14.49 5.48
C LEU A 79 -5.04 15.99 5.43
N LYS A 80 -4.67 16.72 6.49
CA LYS A 80 -4.85 18.17 6.60
C LYS A 80 -4.00 18.90 5.55
N SER A 81 -2.69 18.72 5.58
CA SER A 81 -1.75 19.49 4.76
C SER A 81 -1.90 19.21 3.26
N THR A 82 -2.05 17.94 2.87
CA THR A 82 -2.02 17.55 1.45
C THR A 82 -3.37 17.72 0.77
N TYR A 83 -4.48 17.57 1.51
CA TYR A 83 -5.82 17.57 0.91
C TYR A 83 -6.67 18.73 1.39
N ILE A 84 -6.86 18.90 2.70
CA ILE A 84 -7.81 19.90 3.23
C ILE A 84 -7.31 21.33 3.02
N ASP A 85 -6.04 21.61 3.34
CA ASP A 85 -5.49 22.95 3.21
C ASP A 85 -5.07 23.25 1.76
N ALA A 86 -4.43 22.28 1.09
CA ALA A 86 -3.83 22.52 -0.22
C ALA A 86 -4.84 22.52 -1.38
N LEU A 87 -5.81 21.59 -1.42
CA LEU A 87 -6.72 21.49 -2.58
C LEU A 87 -7.56 22.75 -2.81
N PRO A 88 -8.14 23.40 -1.79
CA PRO A 88 -8.87 24.66 -1.98
C PRO A 88 -7.98 25.77 -2.60
N GLY A 89 -6.71 25.83 -2.19
CA GLY A 89 -5.74 26.78 -2.76
C GLY A 89 -5.35 26.48 -4.21
N LEU A 90 -5.66 25.28 -4.72
CA LEU A 90 -5.39 24.87 -6.10
C LEU A 90 -6.61 24.96 -7.01
N VAL A 91 -7.73 25.48 -6.51
CA VAL A 91 -8.93 25.71 -7.33
C VAL A 91 -8.65 26.84 -8.32
N ASN A 92 -8.81 26.54 -9.61
CA ASN A 92 -8.68 27.54 -10.65
C ASN A 92 -9.82 28.57 -10.53
N PRO A 93 -9.52 29.88 -10.39
CA PRO A 93 -10.54 30.90 -10.13
C PRO A 93 -11.47 31.14 -11.32
N LYS A 94 -11.07 30.82 -12.55
CA LYS A 94 -11.90 30.98 -13.74
C LYS A 94 -12.92 29.84 -13.89
N THR A 95 -12.54 28.61 -13.54
CA THR A 95 -13.41 27.44 -13.73
C THR A 95 -14.11 26.98 -12.46
N GLY A 96 -13.62 27.37 -11.28
CA GLY A 96 -14.07 26.84 -9.99
C GLY A 96 -13.73 25.35 -9.82
N ARG A 97 -12.63 24.87 -10.43
CA ARG A 97 -12.26 23.44 -10.47
C ARG A 97 -10.78 23.26 -10.21
N VAL A 98 -10.43 22.09 -9.67
CA VAL A 98 -9.04 21.61 -9.60
C VAL A 98 -8.71 20.91 -10.93
N HIS A 99 -7.56 21.25 -11.52
CA HIS A 99 -7.06 20.65 -12.76
C HIS A 99 -5.77 19.90 -12.47
N THR A 100 -5.76 18.58 -12.66
CA THR A 100 -4.55 17.77 -12.46
C THR A 100 -3.79 17.60 -13.77
N SER A 101 -2.48 17.38 -13.67
CA SER A 101 -1.61 17.00 -14.78
C SER A 101 -1.38 15.49 -14.81
N PHE A 102 -1.76 14.83 -15.89
CA PHE A 102 -1.44 13.41 -16.12
C PHE A 102 -0.13 13.26 -16.89
N ASN A 103 0.91 12.82 -16.19
CA ASN A 103 2.23 12.57 -16.76
C ASN A 103 2.27 11.17 -17.39
N GLN A 104 2.40 11.12 -18.71
CA GLN A 104 2.33 9.89 -19.50
C GLN A 104 3.69 9.16 -19.63
N THR A 105 4.80 9.87 -19.48
CA THR A 105 6.15 9.36 -19.76
C THR A 105 7.04 9.20 -18.52
N ARG A 106 6.47 9.37 -17.31
CA ARG A 106 7.23 9.42 -16.06
C ARG A 106 7.52 8.06 -15.43
N THR A 107 6.61 7.10 -15.55
CA THR A 107 6.73 5.82 -14.83
C THR A 107 7.44 4.77 -15.67
N ALA A 108 8.29 3.95 -15.03
CA ALA A 108 9.00 2.86 -15.70
C ALA A 108 8.08 1.71 -16.19
N THR A 109 6.87 1.61 -15.65
CA THR A 109 5.90 0.55 -15.99
C THR A 109 4.84 1.00 -16.99
N GLY A 110 4.80 2.28 -17.34
CA GLY A 110 3.82 2.84 -18.28
C GLY A 110 2.48 3.25 -17.66
N ARG A 111 2.33 3.20 -16.33
CA ARG A 111 1.19 3.81 -15.63
C ARG A 111 1.24 5.34 -15.78
N LEU A 112 0.08 5.98 -15.83
CA LEU A 112 -0.01 7.43 -15.66
C LEU A 112 0.36 7.79 -14.22
N SER A 113 0.97 8.96 -14.04
CA SER A 113 1.11 9.59 -12.71
C SER A 113 0.46 10.97 -12.71
N SER A 114 -0.15 11.36 -11.60
CA SER A 114 -0.87 12.61 -11.45
C SER A 114 -0.08 13.59 -10.57
N SER A 115 -0.02 14.86 -10.96
CA SER A 115 0.66 15.94 -10.23
C SER A 115 -0.12 17.25 -10.32
N GLU A 116 0.15 18.15 -9.36
CA GLU A 116 -0.36 19.53 -9.33
C GLU A 116 -1.88 19.67 -9.50
N PRO A 117 -2.71 19.06 -8.64
CA PRO A 117 -2.39 18.13 -7.55
C PRO A 117 -2.44 16.67 -7.99
N ASN A 118 -1.89 15.77 -7.16
CA ASN A 118 -2.05 14.33 -7.37
C ASN A 118 -3.48 13.91 -6.96
N LEU A 119 -4.30 13.53 -7.94
CA LEU A 119 -5.68 13.05 -7.74
C LEU A 119 -5.79 11.52 -7.78
N GLN A 120 -4.69 10.80 -8.02
CA GLN A 120 -4.69 9.33 -7.99
C GLN A 120 -4.54 8.76 -6.57
N ASN A 121 -4.09 9.58 -5.61
CA ASN A 121 -3.84 9.16 -4.23
C ASN A 121 -4.81 9.79 -3.23
N ILE A 122 -6.02 10.21 -3.65
CA ILE A 122 -7.03 10.73 -2.74
C ILE A 122 -7.42 9.64 -1.72
N PRO A 123 -7.34 9.92 -0.40
CA PRO A 123 -7.63 8.96 0.64
C PRO A 123 -9.01 8.32 0.44
N VAL A 124 -9.11 7.03 0.74
CA VAL A 124 -10.37 6.27 0.64
C VAL A 124 -10.70 5.52 1.93
N ARG A 125 -9.70 5.34 2.79
CA ARG A 125 -9.81 4.58 4.04
C ARG A 125 -10.13 5.53 5.20
N GLY A 126 -10.85 4.98 6.18
CA GLY A 126 -11.27 5.72 7.36
C GLY A 126 -12.35 6.75 7.06
N GLU A 127 -12.96 7.27 8.11
CA GLU A 127 -14.03 8.27 8.02
C GLU A 127 -13.53 9.57 7.38
N LEU A 128 -12.40 10.09 7.86
CA LEU A 128 -11.79 11.32 7.33
C LEU A 128 -11.43 11.19 5.84
N GLY A 129 -10.93 10.03 5.40
CA GLY A 129 -10.64 9.82 3.98
C GLY A 129 -11.90 9.85 3.11
N ARG A 130 -13.01 9.30 3.61
CA ARG A 130 -14.32 9.40 2.93
C ARG A 130 -14.83 10.84 2.88
N GLN A 131 -14.65 11.61 3.96
CA GLN A 131 -15.01 13.02 3.99
C GLN A 131 -14.23 13.84 2.94
N VAL A 132 -12.93 13.60 2.77
CA VAL A 132 -12.14 14.25 1.70
C VAL A 132 -12.72 13.94 0.32
N ARG A 133 -13.18 12.70 0.07
CA ARG A 133 -13.81 12.34 -1.21
C ARG A 133 -15.16 13.01 -1.43
N GLN A 134 -15.92 13.30 -0.38
CA GLN A 134 -17.20 14.02 -0.50
C GLN A 134 -17.04 15.44 -1.03
N ALA A 135 -15.84 16.03 -0.91
CA ALA A 135 -15.54 17.34 -1.51
C ALA A 135 -15.46 17.31 -3.05
N PHE A 136 -15.32 16.12 -3.66
CA PHE A 136 -15.32 15.95 -5.11
C PHE A 136 -16.74 15.74 -5.60
N ILE A 137 -17.33 16.79 -6.16
CA ILE A 137 -18.74 16.80 -6.59
C ILE A 137 -18.89 16.86 -8.11
N ALA A 138 -19.99 16.28 -8.61
CA ALA A 138 -20.42 16.47 -9.98
C ALA A 138 -20.95 17.90 -10.20
N PRO A 139 -20.85 18.46 -11.41
CA PRO A 139 -21.58 19.67 -11.75
C PRO A 139 -23.11 19.46 -11.61
N HIS A 140 -23.86 20.56 -11.48
CA HIS A 140 -25.30 20.52 -11.35
C HIS A 140 -25.96 19.71 -12.49
N GLY A 141 -26.97 18.91 -12.15
CA GLY A 141 -27.65 18.01 -13.11
C GLY A 141 -26.86 16.76 -13.50
N SER A 142 -25.64 16.56 -12.99
CA SER A 142 -24.80 15.41 -13.32
C SER A 142 -24.59 14.45 -12.13
N ARG A 143 -23.95 13.32 -12.39
CA ARG A 143 -23.50 12.34 -11.38
C ARG A 143 -22.06 11.93 -11.67
N LEU A 144 -21.31 11.56 -10.63
CA LEU A 144 -20.01 10.91 -10.80
C LEU A 144 -20.24 9.41 -10.99
N LEU A 145 -19.61 8.84 -12.01
CA LEU A 145 -19.57 7.40 -12.26
C LEU A 145 -18.14 6.90 -12.04
N ALA A 146 -18.00 5.80 -11.31
CA ALA A 146 -16.73 5.14 -11.08
C ALA A 146 -16.81 3.69 -11.55
N GLY A 147 -15.82 3.26 -12.33
CA GLY A 147 -15.62 1.87 -12.73
C GLY A 147 -14.20 1.46 -12.39
N ASP A 148 -14.03 0.29 -11.77
CA ASP A 148 -12.74 -0.29 -11.41
C ASP A 148 -12.72 -1.76 -11.83
N TYR A 149 -11.58 -2.23 -12.31
CA TYR A 149 -11.42 -3.62 -12.70
C TYR A 149 -11.29 -4.50 -11.45
N SER A 150 -12.12 -5.53 -11.36
CA SER A 150 -11.97 -6.55 -10.32
C SER A 150 -10.69 -7.36 -10.55
N GLN A 151 -9.68 -7.14 -9.70
CA GLN A 151 -8.45 -7.94 -9.62
C GLN A 151 -7.63 -7.97 -10.93
N ILE A 152 -7.51 -6.85 -11.63
CA ILE A 152 -6.83 -6.78 -12.94
C ILE A 152 -5.42 -7.36 -12.95
N ASP A 153 -4.61 -7.12 -11.91
CA ASP A 153 -3.24 -7.65 -11.83
C ASP A 153 -3.21 -9.19 -11.78
N LEU A 154 -4.13 -9.81 -11.02
CA LEU A 154 -4.23 -11.28 -10.95
C LEU A 154 -4.80 -11.87 -12.23
N ARG A 155 -5.78 -11.21 -12.86
CA ARG A 155 -6.33 -11.63 -14.15
C ARG A 155 -5.28 -11.53 -15.27
N ALA A 156 -4.48 -10.47 -15.25
CA ALA A 156 -3.34 -10.32 -16.14
C ALA A 156 -2.30 -11.40 -15.88
N LEU A 157 -2.02 -11.74 -14.62
CA LEU A 157 -1.12 -12.83 -14.28
C LEU A 157 -1.63 -14.17 -14.80
N ALA A 158 -2.91 -14.50 -14.61
CA ALA A 158 -3.52 -15.73 -15.13
C ALA A 158 -3.37 -15.84 -16.65
N HIS A 159 -3.60 -14.72 -17.35
CA HIS A 159 -3.38 -14.64 -18.79
C HIS A 159 -1.90 -14.77 -19.18
N LEU A 160 -0.97 -14.16 -18.45
CA LEU A 160 0.44 -14.20 -18.79
C LEU A 160 1.09 -15.55 -18.46
N SER A 161 0.67 -16.17 -17.36
CA SER A 161 1.18 -17.45 -16.90
C SER A 161 0.52 -18.64 -17.58
N GLN A 162 -0.67 -18.44 -18.16
CA GLN A 162 -1.52 -19.51 -18.68
C GLN A 162 -1.73 -20.65 -17.67
N ASP A 163 -1.74 -20.29 -16.38
CA ASP A 163 -1.87 -21.28 -15.31
C ASP A 163 -3.32 -21.81 -15.28
N PRO A 164 -3.54 -23.13 -15.46
CA PRO A 164 -4.88 -23.68 -15.58
C PRO A 164 -5.70 -23.51 -14.30
N GLY A 165 -5.07 -23.60 -13.13
CA GLY A 165 -5.74 -23.40 -11.84
C GLY A 165 -6.23 -21.97 -11.67
N LEU A 166 -5.38 -21.00 -11.99
CA LEU A 166 -5.71 -19.58 -11.88
C LEU A 166 -6.72 -19.13 -12.96
N LEU A 167 -6.62 -19.66 -14.18
CA LEU A 167 -7.60 -19.43 -15.24
C LEU A 167 -8.97 -19.98 -14.87
N ASN A 168 -9.05 -21.22 -14.37
CA ASN A 168 -10.30 -21.83 -13.94
C ASN A 168 -10.95 -21.07 -12.77
N ALA A 169 -10.14 -20.66 -11.77
CA ALA A 169 -10.64 -19.84 -10.66
C ALA A 169 -11.33 -18.57 -11.16
N PHE A 170 -10.73 -17.88 -12.13
CA PHE A 170 -11.35 -16.68 -12.72
C PHE A 170 -12.55 -16.94 -13.63
N GLN A 171 -12.60 -18.10 -14.30
CA GLN A 171 -13.77 -18.50 -15.09
C GLN A 171 -14.99 -18.83 -14.22
N GLN A 172 -14.75 -19.35 -13.02
CA GLN A 172 -15.77 -19.65 -12.01
C GLN A 172 -16.10 -18.43 -11.10
N ASP A 173 -15.51 -17.27 -11.38
CA ASP A 173 -15.57 -16.04 -10.56
C ASP A 173 -15.25 -16.27 -9.07
N GLU A 174 -14.31 -17.18 -8.81
CA GLU A 174 -13.87 -17.50 -7.47
C GLU A 174 -13.11 -16.32 -6.84
N ASP A 175 -13.38 -16.04 -5.57
CA ASP A 175 -12.61 -15.08 -4.80
C ASP A 175 -11.28 -15.69 -4.36
N ILE A 176 -10.25 -15.53 -5.20
CA ILE A 176 -8.89 -16.01 -4.93
C ILE A 176 -8.35 -15.50 -3.60
N HIS A 177 -8.74 -14.29 -3.14
CA HIS A 177 -8.29 -13.81 -1.83
C HIS A 177 -8.97 -14.55 -0.69
N ALA A 178 -10.26 -14.85 -0.81
CA ALA A 178 -10.98 -15.64 0.19
C ALA A 178 -10.46 -17.09 0.23
N ILE A 179 -10.17 -17.68 -0.94
CA ILE A 179 -9.57 -19.01 -1.04
C ILE A 179 -8.18 -19.03 -0.40
N THR A 180 -7.33 -18.04 -0.72
CA THR A 180 -6.02 -17.91 -0.07
C THR A 180 -6.17 -17.73 1.45
N ALA A 181 -7.14 -16.93 1.91
CA ALA A 181 -7.38 -16.71 3.34
C ALA A 181 -7.81 -18.00 4.05
N ALA A 182 -8.71 -18.79 3.44
CA ALA A 182 -9.13 -20.09 3.93
C ALA A 182 -7.95 -21.05 4.09
N GLN A 183 -7.05 -21.08 3.11
CA GLN A 183 -5.84 -21.89 3.17
C GLN A 183 -4.87 -21.43 4.26
N LEU A 184 -4.67 -20.12 4.41
CA LEU A 184 -3.79 -19.55 5.45
C LEU A 184 -4.31 -19.83 6.86
N SER A 185 -5.62 -19.74 7.05
CA SER A 185 -6.24 -19.82 8.38
C SER A 185 -6.77 -21.23 8.71
N GLY A 186 -6.72 -22.17 7.78
CA GLY A 186 -7.24 -23.53 7.96
C GLY A 186 -8.76 -23.58 8.21
N VAL A 187 -9.50 -22.56 7.76
CA VAL A 187 -10.97 -22.47 7.93
C VAL A 187 -11.67 -22.45 6.58
N ASP A 188 -12.96 -22.77 6.59
CA ASP A 188 -13.81 -22.69 5.40
C ASP A 188 -13.96 -21.24 4.89
N THR A 189 -14.16 -21.07 3.58
CA THR A 189 -14.33 -19.75 2.94
C THR A 189 -15.50 -18.96 3.51
N SER A 190 -16.54 -19.64 4.02
CA SER A 190 -17.69 -19.03 4.71
C SER A 190 -17.34 -18.35 6.04
N LYS A 191 -16.19 -18.70 6.65
CA LYS A 191 -15.72 -18.16 7.93
C LYS A 191 -14.66 -17.06 7.78
N ILE A 192 -14.39 -16.63 6.55
CA ILE A 192 -13.35 -15.63 6.27
C ILE A 192 -13.83 -14.25 6.65
N THR A 193 -13.13 -13.64 7.60
CA THR A 193 -13.36 -12.26 7.99
C THR A 193 -12.73 -11.28 6.98
N PRO A 194 -13.19 -10.02 6.93
CA PRO A 194 -12.57 -8.99 6.10
C PRO A 194 -11.06 -8.81 6.36
N ASP A 195 -10.61 -8.98 7.60
CA ASP A 195 -9.20 -8.85 7.97
C ASP A 195 -8.37 -10.05 7.46
N MET A 196 -8.90 -11.28 7.55
CA MET A 196 -8.26 -12.47 6.98
C MET A 196 -8.11 -12.35 5.47
N ARG A 197 -9.17 -11.88 4.80
CA ARG A 197 -9.14 -11.61 3.35
C ARG A 197 -8.14 -10.51 3.00
N ARG A 198 -7.99 -9.49 3.84
CA ARG A 198 -7.00 -8.40 3.67
C ARG A 198 -5.58 -8.95 3.77
N LEU A 199 -5.29 -9.79 4.76
CA LEU A 199 -3.99 -10.45 4.91
C LEU A 199 -3.67 -11.29 3.68
N ALA A 200 -4.60 -12.14 3.24
CA ALA A 200 -4.45 -12.95 2.03
C ALA A 200 -4.24 -12.13 0.76
N LYS A 201 -4.86 -10.95 0.68
CA LYS A 201 -4.60 -10.00 -0.42
C LYS A 201 -3.16 -9.51 -0.40
N THR A 202 -2.66 -9.04 0.74
CA THR A 202 -1.25 -8.63 0.89
C THR A 202 -0.30 -9.76 0.50
N VAL A 203 -0.62 -10.97 0.95
CA VAL A 203 0.15 -12.18 0.64
C VAL A 203 0.15 -12.50 -0.85
N ASN A 204 -1.01 -12.58 -1.51
CA ASN A 204 -1.11 -12.84 -2.95
C ASN A 204 -0.30 -11.80 -3.76
N PHE A 205 -0.44 -10.51 -3.44
CA PHE A 205 0.36 -9.47 -4.11
C PHE A 205 1.85 -9.61 -3.81
N GLY A 206 2.22 -9.96 -2.58
CA GLY A 206 3.60 -10.25 -2.21
C GLY A 206 4.22 -11.31 -3.12
N VAL A 207 3.56 -12.45 -3.26
CA VAL A 207 4.05 -13.55 -4.10
C VAL A 207 4.18 -13.12 -5.57
N ILE A 208 3.19 -12.41 -6.11
CA ILE A 208 3.17 -11.97 -7.51
C ILE A 208 4.25 -10.94 -7.81
N TYR A 209 4.55 -10.07 -6.84
CA TYR A 209 5.63 -9.10 -6.97
C TYR A 209 7.01 -9.68 -6.58
N GLY A 210 7.10 -11.00 -6.39
CA GLY A 210 8.37 -11.70 -6.14
C GLY A 210 8.96 -11.40 -4.77
N MET A 211 8.11 -11.09 -3.79
CA MET A 211 8.50 -10.85 -2.40
C MET A 211 9.06 -12.17 -1.81
N SER A 212 10.20 -12.08 -1.12
CA SER A 212 10.78 -13.24 -0.44
C SER A 212 9.97 -13.62 0.81
N ASP A 213 10.26 -14.79 1.38
CA ASP A 213 9.78 -15.21 2.70
C ASP A 213 10.00 -14.12 3.76
N TYR A 214 11.19 -13.52 3.78
CA TYR A 214 11.53 -12.38 4.63
C TYR A 214 10.70 -11.14 4.32
N GLY A 215 10.52 -10.80 3.04
CA GLY A 215 9.70 -9.64 2.67
C GLY A 215 8.24 -9.81 3.08
N LEU A 216 7.73 -11.04 3.01
CA LEU A 216 6.38 -11.37 3.39
C LEU A 216 6.20 -11.36 4.92
N GLU A 217 7.16 -11.87 5.69
CA GLU A 217 7.22 -11.72 7.15
C GLU A 217 7.19 -10.25 7.58
N GLN A 218 7.85 -9.35 6.87
CA GLN A 218 7.82 -7.91 7.21
C GLN A 218 6.50 -7.23 6.83
N ALA A 219 5.76 -7.77 5.87
CA ALA A 219 4.51 -7.20 5.37
C ALA A 219 3.26 -7.78 6.04
N THR A 220 3.43 -8.85 6.83
CA THR A 220 2.35 -9.64 7.41
C THR A 220 2.70 -10.05 8.84
N GLU A 221 1.76 -10.63 9.58
CA GLU A 221 2.02 -11.18 10.92
C GLU A 221 2.55 -12.62 10.87
N LEU A 222 2.84 -13.15 9.67
CA LEU A 222 3.33 -14.51 9.50
C LEU A 222 4.81 -14.60 9.91
N SER A 223 5.16 -15.68 10.63
CA SER A 223 6.57 -16.03 10.81
C SER A 223 7.23 -16.34 9.46
N ARG A 224 8.55 -16.17 9.37
CA ARG A 224 9.30 -16.57 8.17
C ARG A 224 9.03 -18.00 7.70
N GLY A 225 8.88 -18.94 8.64
CA GLY A 225 8.57 -20.33 8.31
C GLY A 225 7.18 -20.51 7.69
N GLU A 226 6.18 -19.78 8.19
CA GLU A 226 4.84 -19.74 7.61
C GLU A 226 4.83 -19.08 6.23
N ALA A 227 5.53 -17.96 6.09
CA ALA A 227 5.71 -17.28 4.82
C ALA A 227 6.34 -18.19 3.75
N ALA A 228 7.40 -18.92 4.10
CA ALA A 228 8.05 -19.86 3.19
C ALA A 228 7.12 -21.02 2.78
N ARG A 229 6.42 -21.64 3.74
CA ARG A 229 5.43 -22.70 3.45
C ARG A 229 4.33 -22.19 2.54
N PHE A 230 3.86 -20.97 2.77
CA PHE A 230 2.83 -20.36 1.96
C PHE A 230 3.29 -20.15 0.51
N ILE A 231 4.48 -19.56 0.32
CA ILE A 231 5.04 -19.33 -1.03
C ILE A 231 5.16 -20.67 -1.78
N THR A 232 5.63 -21.72 -1.11
CA THR A 232 5.71 -23.07 -1.68
C THR A 232 4.33 -23.59 -2.08
N ALA A 233 3.35 -23.58 -1.17
CA ALA A 233 1.99 -24.06 -1.44
C ALA A 233 1.30 -23.27 -2.57
N TYR A 234 1.53 -21.96 -2.65
CA TYR A 234 1.00 -21.12 -3.72
C TYR A 234 1.53 -21.57 -5.09
N PHE A 235 2.84 -21.81 -5.20
CA PHE A 235 3.44 -22.26 -6.45
C PHE A 235 3.18 -23.73 -6.79
N GLU A 236 2.91 -24.58 -5.79
CA GLU A 236 2.42 -25.94 -6.02
C GLU A 236 0.99 -25.92 -6.58
N LYS A 237 0.15 -25.02 -6.07
CA LYS A 237 -1.22 -24.83 -6.57
C LYS A 237 -1.28 -24.17 -7.95
N TYR A 238 -0.41 -23.21 -8.21
CA TYR A 238 -0.35 -22.44 -9.46
C TYR A 238 1.04 -22.58 -10.14
N PRO A 239 1.40 -23.77 -10.64
CA PRO A 239 2.74 -24.05 -11.19
C PRO A 239 3.08 -23.21 -12.43
N GLY A 240 2.09 -22.84 -13.25
CA GLY A 240 2.26 -21.97 -14.41
C GLY A 240 2.74 -20.57 -14.02
N VAL A 241 2.31 -20.07 -12.85
CA VAL A 241 2.80 -18.79 -12.31
C VAL A 241 4.29 -18.87 -12.00
N LYS A 242 4.74 -19.95 -11.34
CA LYS A 242 6.17 -20.17 -11.06
C LYS A 242 6.99 -20.21 -12.34
N HIS A 243 6.51 -20.97 -13.33
CA HIS A 243 7.17 -21.08 -14.63
C HIS A 243 7.28 -19.72 -15.34
N TYR A 244 6.20 -18.93 -15.35
CA TYR A 244 6.20 -17.59 -15.93
C TYR A 244 7.20 -16.64 -15.26
N LEU A 245 7.27 -16.65 -13.93
CA LEU A 245 8.22 -15.81 -13.21
C LEU A 245 9.68 -16.18 -13.49
N GLU A 246 10.01 -17.47 -13.48
CA GLU A 246 11.38 -17.93 -13.75
C GLU A 246 11.80 -17.69 -15.20
N SER A 247 10.92 -17.99 -16.17
CA SER A 247 11.18 -17.70 -17.59
C SER A 247 11.33 -16.21 -17.87
N THR A 248 10.53 -15.35 -17.21
CA THR A 248 10.66 -13.89 -17.32
C THR A 248 12.01 -13.40 -16.78
N LYS A 249 12.49 -13.94 -15.65
CA LYS A 249 13.82 -13.63 -15.10
C LYS A 249 14.93 -14.06 -16.06
N GLU A 250 14.81 -15.24 -16.65
CA GLU A 250 15.78 -15.74 -17.62
C GLU A 250 15.79 -14.88 -18.90
N GLN A 251 14.63 -14.51 -19.42
CA GLN A 251 14.50 -13.59 -20.56
C GLN A 251 15.16 -12.24 -20.26
N ALA A 252 14.90 -11.68 -19.07
CA ALA A 252 15.50 -10.42 -18.66
C ALA A 252 17.04 -10.49 -18.62
N ARG A 253 17.62 -11.58 -18.07
CA ARG A 253 19.07 -11.80 -18.07
C ARG A 253 19.66 -11.91 -19.48
N LYS A 254 18.94 -12.53 -20.41
CA LYS A 254 19.40 -12.72 -21.81
C LYS A 254 19.27 -11.45 -22.66
N THR A 255 18.18 -10.70 -22.48
CA THR A 255 17.83 -9.57 -23.37
C THR A 255 18.09 -8.19 -22.77
N GLY A 256 18.30 -8.10 -21.46
CA GLY A 256 18.46 -6.85 -20.73
C GLY A 256 17.16 -6.08 -20.49
N TYR A 257 15.99 -6.64 -20.84
CA TYR A 257 14.69 -6.00 -20.62
C TYR A 257 13.55 -7.01 -20.46
N VAL A 258 12.41 -6.54 -19.95
CA VAL A 258 11.13 -7.25 -19.99
C VAL A 258 10.12 -6.45 -20.79
N GLN A 259 9.07 -7.11 -21.29
CA GLN A 259 8.02 -6.46 -22.07
C GLN A 259 6.60 -6.87 -21.65
N THR A 260 5.66 -5.96 -21.84
CA THR A 260 4.21 -6.21 -21.64
C THR A 260 3.58 -6.84 -22.90
N ILE A 261 2.30 -7.24 -22.79
CA ILE A 261 1.50 -7.81 -23.89
C ILE A 261 1.51 -6.91 -25.15
N LEU A 262 1.48 -5.59 -24.96
CA LEU A 262 1.48 -4.61 -26.06
C LEU A 262 2.90 -4.10 -26.40
N GLY A 263 3.94 -4.81 -25.97
CA GLY A 263 5.32 -4.51 -26.37
C GLY A 263 6.00 -3.35 -25.64
N ARG A 264 5.38 -2.72 -24.63
CA ARG A 264 6.09 -1.76 -23.75
C ARG A 264 7.25 -2.46 -23.06
N ARG A 265 8.45 -1.88 -23.13
CA ARG A 265 9.68 -2.42 -22.55
C ARG A 265 10.12 -1.68 -21.30
N ARG A 266 10.76 -2.42 -20.39
CA ARG A 266 11.53 -1.88 -19.26
C ARG A 266 12.88 -2.59 -19.22
N PHE A 267 13.96 -1.82 -19.36
CA PHE A 267 15.32 -2.32 -19.22
C PHE A 267 15.64 -2.64 -17.76
N ILE A 268 16.34 -3.75 -17.54
CA ILE A 268 16.79 -4.25 -16.25
C ILE A 268 18.30 -4.50 -16.38
N PRO A 269 19.15 -3.51 -16.03
CA PRO A 269 20.59 -3.61 -16.15
C PRO A 269 21.20 -4.58 -15.12
#